data_AF-A0A661JBL5-F1
#
_entry.id   AF-A0A661JBL5-F1
#
_cell.length_a   1.000
_cell.length_b   1.000
_cell.length_c   1.000
_cell.angle_alpha   90.00
_cell.angle_beta   90.00
_cell.angle_gamma   90.00
#
_symmetry.space_group_name_H-M   'P 1'
#
loop_
_entity.id
_entity.type
_entity.pdbx_description
1 polymer ?
#
loop_
_entity_poly.entity_id
_entity_poly.type
_entity_poly.pdbx_seq_one_letter_code
_entity_poly.pdbx_strand_id
1 'polypeptide(L)'
;SEDEVDFRLKKVEIICQQAGGKPGSEEMNELAKAIAGGALADLGSVWSKGVYAAADSTLPREGFVEVYNGGQAIRQKYIKDFERLGIISFDHFEPFGANNGVFFAMGEIYDNTNEEAKKITREFMDEIKLYMVKSGGMPFTSKGHYGELMGSVFSPTYSEFFRTLKKAVDPNNIMNPGNFGF
;
A
#
# COMPACT_ATOMS: atom_id res chain seq x y z
N SER A 1 26.89 9.07 17.38
CA SER A 1 28.01 10.00 17.14
C SER A 1 28.28 10.07 15.65
N GLU A 2 29.11 11.01 15.17
CA GLU A 2 29.56 11.02 13.76
C GLU A 2 30.20 9.67 13.38
N ASP A 3 31.05 9.11 14.25
CA ASP A 3 31.65 7.78 14.05
C ASP A 3 30.64 6.65 13.83
N GLU A 4 29.51 6.70 14.54
CA GLU A 4 28.46 5.69 14.39
C GLU A 4 27.73 5.83 13.04
N VAL A 5 27.50 7.06 12.58
CA VAL A 5 26.89 7.34 11.29
C VAL A 5 27.80 6.84 10.16
N ASP A 6 29.09 7.18 10.22
CA ASP A 6 30.08 6.75 9.23
C ASP A 6 30.22 5.22 9.17
N PHE A 7 30.24 4.56 10.33
CA PHE A 7 30.27 3.11 10.40
C PHE A 7 29.03 2.47 9.74
N ARG A 8 27.84 3.00 10.00
CA ARG A 8 26.58 2.51 9.40
C ARG A 8 26.54 2.76 7.89
N LEU A 9 26.97 3.94 7.43
CA LEU A 9 27.03 4.28 6.01
C LEU A 9 27.94 3.32 5.24
N LYS A 10 29.17 3.09 5.73
CA LYS A 10 30.10 2.13 5.11
C LYS A 10 29.51 0.73 5.03
N LYS A 11 28.81 0.28 6.08
CA LYS A 11 28.16 -1.04 6.09
C LYS A 11 27.07 -1.14 5.01
N VAL A 12 26.24 -0.12 4.86
CA VAL A 12 25.21 -0.07 3.82
C VAL A 12 25.84 -0.07 2.43
N GLU A 13 26.88 0.75 2.22
CA GLU A 13 27.58 0.83 0.94
C GLU A 13 28.18 -0.52 0.52
N ILE A 14 28.84 -1.24 1.44
CA ILE A 14 29.38 -2.57 1.19
C ILE A 14 28.27 -3.55 0.77
N ILE A 15 27.14 -3.56 1.48
CA ILE A 15 26.00 -4.43 1.17
C ILE A 15 25.44 -4.10 -0.23
N CYS A 16 25.28 -2.81 -0.55
CA CYS A 16 24.81 -2.38 -1.87
C CYS A 16 25.77 -2.79 -2.99
N GLN A 17 27.08 -2.58 -2.80
CA GLN A 17 28.11 -2.97 -3.79
C GLN A 17 28.16 -4.48 -4.00
N GLN A 18 28.04 -5.28 -2.93
CA GLN A 18 27.97 -6.75 -3.01
C GLN A 18 26.77 -7.25 -3.81
N ALA A 19 25.66 -6.50 -3.79
CA ALA A 19 24.48 -6.76 -4.60
C ALA A 19 24.58 -6.20 -6.04
N GLY A 20 25.73 -5.65 -6.44
CA GLY A 20 25.95 -5.04 -7.76
C GLY A 20 25.47 -3.58 -7.87
N GLY A 21 25.09 -2.98 -6.74
CA GLY A 21 24.76 -1.56 -6.66
C GLY A 21 25.95 -0.67 -6.97
N LYS A 22 25.67 0.50 -7.54
CA LYS A 22 26.66 1.55 -7.83
C LYS A 22 26.26 2.81 -7.07
N PRO A 23 27.22 3.66 -6.66
CA PRO A 23 26.90 4.97 -6.11
C PRO A 23 25.96 5.73 -7.04
N GLY A 24 24.93 6.36 -6.47
CA GLY A 24 24.06 7.28 -7.21
C GLY A 24 24.83 8.51 -7.66
N SER A 25 24.28 9.23 -8.64
CA SER A 25 24.85 10.53 -9.04
C SER A 25 24.62 11.58 -7.95
N GLU A 26 25.32 12.71 -8.05
CA GLU A 26 25.13 13.84 -7.15
C GLU A 26 23.69 14.37 -7.19
N GLU A 27 23.09 14.39 -8.37
CA GLU A 27 21.69 14.80 -8.57
C GLU A 27 20.71 13.84 -7.88
N MET A 28 20.98 12.53 -7.89
CA MET A 28 20.15 11.56 -7.17
C MET A 28 20.24 11.76 -5.65
N ASN A 29 21.42 12.13 -5.14
CA ASN A 29 21.60 12.44 -3.72
C ASN A 29 20.84 13.71 -3.32
N GLU A 30 20.88 14.76 -4.14
CA GLU A 30 20.10 15.98 -3.90
C GLU A 30 18.60 15.73 -3.97
N LEU A 31 18.13 14.92 -4.92
CA LEU A 31 16.74 14.48 -4.97
C LEU A 31 16.33 13.72 -3.70
N ALA A 32 17.16 12.77 -3.24
CA ALA A 32 16.88 12.00 -2.03
C ALA A 32 16.78 12.91 -0.78
N LYS A 33 17.68 13.90 -0.66
CA LYS A 33 17.63 14.92 0.40
C LYS A 33 16.37 15.76 0.32
N ALA A 34 15.96 16.19 -0.88
CA ALA A 34 14.73 16.96 -1.08
C ALA A 34 13.49 16.14 -0.70
N ILE A 35 13.46 14.85 -1.04
CA ILE A 35 12.37 13.95 -0.66
C ILE A 35 12.30 13.80 0.87
N ALA A 36 13.43 13.50 1.51
CA ALA A 36 13.53 13.35 2.97
C ALA A 36 13.26 14.67 3.72
N GLY A 37 13.53 15.82 3.09
CA GLY A 37 13.44 17.15 3.68
C GLY A 37 12.06 17.81 3.63
N GLY A 38 11.05 17.19 3.01
CA GLY A 38 9.71 17.78 2.98
C GLY A 38 8.79 17.38 1.82
N ALA A 39 9.17 16.47 0.92
CA ALA A 39 8.29 16.08 -0.19
C ALA A 39 6.94 15.49 0.27
N LEU A 40 6.86 14.95 1.49
CA LEU A 40 5.59 14.55 2.09
C LEU A 40 4.63 15.73 2.34
N ALA A 41 5.15 16.94 2.60
CA ALA A 41 4.33 18.15 2.70
C ALA A 41 3.75 18.55 1.32
N ASP A 42 4.52 18.30 0.25
CA ASP A 42 4.08 18.54 -1.13
C ASP A 42 3.11 17.48 -1.67
N LEU A 43 2.93 16.34 -1.01
CA LEU A 43 1.84 15.40 -1.34
C LEU A 43 0.46 16.07 -1.25
N GLY A 44 0.30 17.14 -0.47
CA GLY A 44 -0.92 17.94 -0.47
C GLY A 44 -1.24 18.52 -1.86
N SER A 45 -0.23 18.81 -2.70
CA SER A 45 -0.43 19.22 -4.08
C SER A 45 -0.93 18.08 -4.97
N VAL A 46 -0.56 16.83 -4.67
CA VAL A 46 -1.10 15.65 -5.36
C VAL A 46 -2.60 15.53 -5.12
N TRP A 47 -3.08 15.87 -3.93
CA TRP A 47 -4.51 15.87 -3.58
C TRP A 47 -5.29 16.99 -4.30
N SER A 48 -4.63 18.02 -4.81
CA SER A 48 -5.28 19.03 -5.66
C SER A 48 -5.56 18.55 -7.10
N LYS A 49 -4.96 17.42 -7.52
CA LYS A 49 -5.17 16.84 -8.87
C LYS A 49 -6.39 15.93 -8.96
N GLY A 50 -7.02 15.59 -7.85
CA GLY A 50 -8.17 14.71 -7.78
C GLY A 50 -8.26 13.98 -6.45
N VAL A 51 -9.14 12.99 -6.37
CA VAL A 51 -9.22 12.11 -5.20
C VAL A 51 -8.21 10.98 -5.35
N TYR A 52 -7.44 10.77 -4.29
CA TYR A 52 -6.48 9.68 -4.19
C TYR A 52 -7.15 8.42 -3.62
N ALA A 53 -7.10 7.33 -4.38
CA ALA A 53 -7.44 6.00 -3.90
C ALA A 53 -6.17 5.13 -3.83
N ALA A 54 -6.02 4.42 -2.73
CA ALA A 54 -4.83 3.61 -2.46
C ALA A 54 -5.19 2.21 -1.98
N ALA A 55 -4.37 1.26 -2.37
CA ALA A 55 -4.29 -0.08 -1.81
C ALA A 55 -2.91 -0.25 -1.17
N ASP A 56 -2.83 0.11 0.11
CA ASP A 56 -1.60 0.05 0.89
C ASP A 56 -1.58 -1.23 1.73
N SER A 57 -0.46 -1.93 1.69
CA SER A 57 -0.27 -3.17 2.43
C SER A 57 1.19 -3.37 2.82
N THR A 58 1.39 -4.01 3.96
CA THR A 58 2.70 -4.57 4.33
C THR A 58 2.72 -6.04 3.95
N LEU A 59 3.72 -6.42 3.15
CA LEU A 59 3.86 -7.75 2.58
C LEU A 59 5.16 -8.40 3.06
N PRO A 60 5.23 -9.74 3.12
CA PRO A 60 6.49 -10.44 3.24
C PRO A 60 7.40 -10.09 2.05
N ARG A 61 8.71 -9.91 2.30
CA ARG A 61 9.68 -9.75 1.21
C ARG A 61 9.77 -11.00 0.33
N GLU A 62 9.67 -12.17 0.94
CA GLU A 62 9.63 -13.44 0.22
C GLU A 62 8.35 -13.50 -0.63
N GLY A 63 8.50 -13.76 -1.93
CA GLY A 63 7.37 -13.76 -2.87
C GLY A 63 6.89 -12.37 -3.30
N PHE A 64 7.54 -11.28 -2.86
CA PHE A 64 7.05 -9.92 -3.17
C PHE A 64 7.02 -9.62 -4.67
N VAL A 65 8.00 -10.09 -5.43
CA VAL A 65 8.07 -9.85 -6.88
C VAL A 65 6.86 -10.47 -7.60
N GLU A 66 6.45 -11.65 -7.17
CA GLU A 66 5.26 -12.34 -7.66
C GLU A 66 3.99 -11.55 -7.33
N VAL A 67 3.89 -11.03 -6.10
CA VAL A 67 2.77 -10.18 -5.69
C VAL A 67 2.73 -8.88 -6.50
N TYR A 68 3.87 -8.22 -6.68
CA TYR A 68 3.99 -7.02 -7.50
C TYR A 68 3.51 -7.29 -8.94
N ASN A 69 4.01 -8.34 -9.57
CA ASN A 69 3.65 -8.69 -10.94
C ASN A 69 2.15 -9.04 -11.09
N GLY A 70 1.57 -9.74 -10.11
CA GLY A 70 0.14 -10.02 -10.11
C GLY A 70 -0.71 -8.75 -9.93
N GLY A 71 -0.27 -7.81 -9.11
CA GLY A 71 -0.90 -6.49 -8.97
C GLY A 71 -0.86 -5.70 -10.28
N GLN A 72 0.29 -5.69 -10.96
CA GLN A 72 0.42 -5.07 -12.29
C GLN A 72 -0.49 -5.75 -13.32
N ALA A 73 -0.59 -7.10 -13.30
CA ALA A 73 -1.49 -7.81 -14.19
C ALA A 73 -2.98 -7.45 -13.96
N ILE A 74 -3.38 -7.18 -12.71
CA ILE A 74 -4.71 -6.65 -12.40
C ILE A 74 -4.87 -5.25 -13.00
N ARG A 75 -3.92 -4.34 -12.78
CA ARG A 75 -3.95 -2.97 -13.34
C ARG A 75 -4.07 -2.98 -14.86
N GLN A 76 -3.38 -3.88 -15.55
CA GLN A 76 -3.46 -4.01 -17.01
C GLN A 76 -4.87 -4.32 -17.54
N LYS A 77 -5.76 -4.90 -16.72
CA LYS A 77 -7.17 -5.09 -17.10
C LYS A 77 -7.92 -3.75 -17.23
N TYR A 78 -7.49 -2.74 -16.47
CA TYR A 78 -8.16 -1.44 -16.35
C TYR A 78 -7.44 -0.32 -17.11
N ILE A 79 -6.23 -0.56 -17.62
CA ILE A 79 -5.36 0.50 -18.16
C ILE A 79 -6.02 1.34 -19.27
N LYS A 80 -6.81 0.72 -20.16
CA LYS A 80 -7.52 1.42 -21.23
C LYS A 80 -8.61 2.35 -20.70
N ASP A 81 -9.29 1.95 -19.63
CA ASP A 81 -10.27 2.79 -18.97
C ASP A 81 -9.58 3.92 -18.21
N PHE A 82 -8.44 3.65 -17.58
CA PHE A 82 -7.65 4.68 -16.90
C PHE A 82 -7.18 5.75 -17.89
N GLU A 83 -6.62 5.35 -19.03
CA GLU A 83 -6.20 6.27 -20.10
C GLU A 83 -7.37 7.09 -20.63
N ARG A 84 -8.52 6.45 -20.91
CA ARG A 84 -9.72 7.11 -21.43
C ARG A 84 -10.32 8.12 -20.43
N LEU A 85 -10.27 7.79 -19.14
CA LEU A 85 -10.89 8.58 -18.08
C LEU A 85 -9.92 9.58 -17.42
N GLY A 86 -8.65 9.61 -17.85
CA GLY A 86 -7.64 10.48 -17.28
C GLY A 86 -7.24 10.11 -15.85
N ILE A 87 -7.36 8.84 -15.47
CA ILE A 87 -6.95 8.33 -14.16
C ILE A 87 -5.42 8.18 -14.16
N ILE A 88 -4.77 8.76 -13.15
CA ILE A 88 -3.32 8.72 -13.01
C ILE A 88 -2.93 7.58 -12.07
N SER A 89 -2.20 6.60 -12.61
CA SER A 89 -1.68 5.47 -11.86
C SER A 89 -0.26 5.69 -11.37
N PHE A 90 0.01 5.23 -10.15
CA PHE A 90 1.35 5.14 -9.60
C PHE A 90 1.46 3.99 -8.61
N ASP A 91 2.68 3.58 -8.33
CA ASP A 91 2.98 2.55 -7.36
C ASP A 91 4.30 2.88 -6.69
N HIS A 92 4.41 2.49 -5.43
CA HIS A 92 5.67 2.56 -4.72
C HIS A 92 5.77 1.38 -3.76
N PHE A 93 7.01 1.01 -3.50
CA PHE A 93 7.33 0.05 -2.47
C PHE A 93 8.65 0.41 -1.83
N GLU A 94 8.79 0.05 -0.56
CA GLU A 94 10.00 0.29 0.20
C GLU A 94 10.21 -0.82 1.23
N PRO A 95 11.46 -1.12 1.59
CA PRO A 95 11.74 -1.94 2.75
C PRO A 95 11.04 -1.36 3.99
N PHE A 96 10.26 -2.18 4.68
CA PHE A 96 9.44 -1.72 5.80
C PHE A 96 9.62 -2.59 7.04
N GLY A 97 9.94 -1.92 8.15
CA GLY A 97 10.15 -2.55 9.45
C GLY A 97 11.49 -3.29 9.59
N ALA A 98 11.81 -3.68 10.83
CA ALA A 98 13.05 -4.41 11.15
C ALA A 98 13.06 -5.88 10.68
N ASN A 99 11.90 -6.41 10.28
CA ASN A 99 11.66 -7.85 10.09
C ASN A 99 11.39 -8.25 8.63
N ASN A 100 12.16 -7.70 7.68
CA ASN A 100 12.16 -8.17 6.29
C ASN A 100 10.78 -8.06 5.58
N GLY A 101 10.02 -7.01 5.90
CA GLY A 101 8.77 -6.67 5.21
C GLY A 101 8.99 -5.66 4.08
N VAL A 102 8.01 -5.55 3.21
CA VAL A 102 7.92 -4.54 2.16
C VAL A 102 6.61 -3.79 2.34
N PHE A 103 6.67 -2.47 2.44
CA PHE A 103 5.49 -1.65 2.24
C PHE A 103 5.24 -1.56 0.74
N PHE A 104 4.00 -1.78 0.32
CA PHE A 104 3.61 -1.70 -1.08
C PHE A 104 2.28 -0.98 -1.17
N ALA A 105 2.24 -0.01 -2.08
CA ALA A 105 1.07 0.78 -2.36
C ALA A 105 0.84 0.86 -3.87
N MET A 106 -0.38 0.54 -4.29
CA MET A 106 -0.88 0.86 -5.63
C MET A 106 -1.90 1.99 -5.51
N GLY A 107 -1.61 3.09 -6.18
CA GLY A 107 -2.32 4.36 -6.05
C GLY A 107 -2.91 4.83 -7.37
N GLU A 108 -4.11 5.40 -7.30
CA GLU A 108 -4.83 5.97 -8.44
C GLU A 108 -5.38 7.35 -8.07
N ILE A 109 -5.27 8.32 -8.97
CA ILE A 109 -5.86 9.66 -8.82
C ILE A 109 -6.94 9.83 -9.88
N TYR A 110 -8.14 10.18 -9.45
CA TYR A 110 -9.30 10.31 -10.35
C TYR A 110 -10.13 11.56 -10.03
N ASP A 111 -10.88 12.03 -11.02
CA ASP A 111 -11.88 13.07 -10.85
C ASP A 111 -13.14 12.51 -10.18
N ASN A 112 -13.43 12.95 -8.96
CA ASN A 112 -14.58 12.48 -8.18
C ASN A 112 -15.93 13.01 -8.68
N THR A 113 -15.94 13.98 -9.60
CA THR A 113 -17.17 14.42 -10.28
C THR A 113 -17.56 13.51 -11.44
N ASN A 114 -16.64 12.66 -11.91
CA ASN A 114 -16.89 11.65 -12.92
C ASN A 114 -17.27 10.30 -12.26
N GLU A 115 -18.57 9.98 -12.27
CA GLU A 115 -19.09 8.74 -11.66
C GLU A 115 -18.55 7.46 -12.33
N GLU A 116 -18.20 7.49 -13.61
CA GLU A 116 -17.57 6.35 -14.28
C GLU A 116 -16.15 6.13 -13.76
N ALA A 117 -15.34 7.19 -13.66
CA ALA A 117 -13.99 7.12 -13.12
C ALA A 117 -13.98 6.62 -11.67
N LYS A 118 -14.92 7.10 -10.85
CA LYS A 118 -15.11 6.64 -9.47
C LYS A 118 -15.49 5.16 -9.39
N LYS A 119 -16.41 4.70 -10.23
CA LYS A 119 -16.82 3.29 -10.29
C LYS A 119 -15.65 2.39 -10.69
N ILE A 120 -14.98 2.71 -11.79
CA ILE A 120 -13.85 1.94 -12.31
C ILE A 120 -12.69 1.91 -11.30
N THR A 121 -12.36 3.04 -10.69
CA THR A 121 -11.32 3.11 -9.65
C THR A 121 -11.70 2.26 -8.43
N ARG A 122 -12.97 2.29 -8.00
CA ARG A 122 -13.44 1.44 -6.89
C ARG A 122 -13.34 -0.05 -7.23
N GLU A 123 -13.75 -0.47 -8.42
CA GLU A 123 -13.66 -1.87 -8.84
C GLU A 123 -12.22 -2.36 -8.87
N PHE A 124 -11.31 -1.56 -9.45
CA PHE A 124 -9.88 -1.85 -9.42
C PHE A 124 -9.34 -1.95 -7.98
N MET A 125 -9.69 -0.97 -7.13
CA MET A 125 -9.26 -0.93 -5.73
C MET A 125 -9.73 -2.14 -4.95
N ASP A 126 -10.95 -2.61 -5.18
CA ASP A 126 -11.49 -3.79 -4.52
C ASP A 126 -10.76 -5.06 -4.94
N GLU A 127 -10.48 -5.21 -6.24
CA GLU A 127 -9.73 -6.36 -6.76
C GLU A 127 -8.29 -6.39 -6.24
N ILE A 128 -7.58 -5.25 -6.29
CA ILE A 128 -6.18 -5.19 -5.84
C ILE A 128 -6.06 -5.36 -4.33
N LYS A 129 -6.95 -4.77 -3.53
CA LYS A 129 -6.97 -4.93 -2.07
C LYS A 129 -7.20 -6.39 -1.68
N LEU A 130 -8.19 -7.03 -2.31
CA LEU A 130 -8.45 -8.45 -2.07
C LEU A 130 -7.26 -9.31 -2.48
N TYR A 131 -6.63 -9.00 -3.61
CA TYR A 131 -5.43 -9.70 -4.08
C TYR A 131 -4.25 -9.58 -3.10
N MET A 132 -3.95 -8.36 -2.62
CA MET A 132 -2.88 -8.12 -1.65
C MET A 132 -3.14 -8.88 -0.34
N VAL A 133 -4.37 -8.83 0.17
CA VAL A 133 -4.78 -9.54 1.39
C VAL A 133 -4.67 -11.05 1.22
N LYS A 134 -5.12 -11.61 0.09
CA LYS A 134 -4.96 -13.04 -0.22
C LYS A 134 -3.51 -13.47 -0.38
N SER A 135 -2.62 -12.53 -0.71
CA SER A 135 -1.18 -12.76 -0.83
C SER A 135 -0.45 -12.68 0.50
N GLY A 136 -1.17 -12.65 1.63
CA GLY A 136 -0.59 -12.56 2.98
C GLY A 136 -0.25 -11.13 3.39
N GLY A 137 -0.71 -10.13 2.64
CA GLY A 137 -0.53 -8.72 2.99
C GLY A 137 -1.39 -8.29 4.16
N MET A 138 -0.83 -7.45 5.02
CA MET A 138 -1.55 -6.76 6.08
C MET A 138 -1.80 -5.30 5.67
N PRO A 139 -3.07 -4.93 5.40
CA PRO A 139 -3.45 -3.57 5.04
C PRO A 139 -3.02 -2.53 6.07
N PHE A 140 -2.59 -1.36 5.60
CA PHE A 140 -2.25 -0.26 6.50
C PHE A 140 -3.49 0.36 7.18
N THR A 141 -4.66 0.21 6.56
CA THR A 141 -5.96 0.61 7.13
C THR A 141 -6.92 -0.57 7.08
N SER A 142 -7.65 -0.83 8.18
CA SER A 142 -8.59 -1.94 8.29
C SER A 142 -10.03 -1.48 8.58
N LYS A 143 -10.41 -0.29 8.08
CA LYS A 143 -11.70 0.34 8.36
C LYS A 143 -12.64 0.27 7.15
N GLY A 144 -13.95 0.19 7.43
CA GLY A 144 -15.00 0.17 6.42
C GLY A 144 -14.82 -0.98 5.44
N HIS A 145 -15.02 -0.70 4.15
CA HIS A 145 -14.94 -1.68 3.06
C HIS A 145 -13.62 -2.48 3.03
N TYR A 146 -12.48 -1.84 3.33
CA TYR A 146 -11.20 -2.58 3.35
C TYR A 146 -11.15 -3.56 4.54
N GLY A 147 -11.75 -3.20 5.68
CA GLY A 147 -11.93 -4.11 6.80
C GLY A 147 -12.81 -5.31 6.44
N GLU A 148 -13.91 -5.10 5.71
CA GLU A 148 -14.77 -6.18 5.21
C GLU A 148 -14.01 -7.14 4.28
N LEU A 149 -13.22 -6.61 3.33
CA LEU A 149 -12.37 -7.41 2.46
C LEU A 149 -11.35 -8.23 3.25
N MET A 150 -10.74 -7.67 4.30
CA MET A 150 -9.88 -8.42 5.21
C MET A 150 -10.63 -9.54 5.93
N GLY A 151 -11.82 -9.25 6.45
CA GLY A 151 -12.66 -10.25 7.12
C GLY A 151 -13.02 -11.42 6.20
N SER A 152 -13.18 -11.15 4.89
CA SER A 152 -13.54 -12.17 3.89
C SER A 152 -12.49 -13.27 3.69
N VAL A 153 -11.24 -13.03 4.09
CA VAL A 153 -10.17 -14.03 4.00
C VAL A 153 -9.85 -14.72 5.32
N PHE A 154 -10.53 -14.35 6.41
CA PHE A 154 -10.33 -14.99 7.69
C PHE A 154 -10.72 -16.47 7.59
N SER A 155 -9.97 -17.33 8.27
CA SER A 155 -10.39 -18.72 8.44
C SER A 155 -11.73 -18.74 9.20
N PRO A 156 -12.60 -19.73 8.95
CA PRO A 156 -13.89 -19.83 9.65
C PRO A 156 -13.74 -19.76 11.19
N THR A 157 -12.74 -20.45 11.73
CA THR A 157 -12.44 -20.45 13.17
C THR A 157 -12.04 -19.06 13.67
N TYR A 158 -11.21 -18.34 12.91
CA TYR A 158 -10.76 -17.01 13.31
C TYR A 158 -11.88 -15.95 13.19
N SER A 159 -12.71 -16.06 12.16
CA SER A 159 -13.91 -15.23 12.00
C SER A 159 -14.88 -15.42 13.17
N GLU A 160 -15.18 -16.66 13.56
CA GLU A 160 -16.08 -16.94 14.69
C GLU A 160 -15.48 -16.50 16.03
N PHE A 161 -14.16 -16.64 16.21
CA PHE A 161 -13.46 -16.12 17.38
C PHE A 161 -13.64 -14.61 17.51
N PHE A 162 -13.37 -13.84 16.46
CA PHE A 162 -13.57 -12.38 16.48
C PHE A 162 -15.02 -11.98 16.68
N ARG A 163 -15.96 -12.66 16.03
CA ARG A 163 -17.39 -12.43 16.22
C ARG A 163 -17.81 -12.66 17.67
N THR A 164 -17.30 -13.72 18.31
CA THR A 164 -17.55 -14.02 19.72
C THR A 164 -17.02 -12.90 20.62
N LEU A 165 -15.78 -12.46 20.41
CA LEU A 165 -15.20 -11.33 21.15
C LEU A 165 -16.01 -10.04 20.96
N LYS A 166 -16.38 -9.70 19.73
CA LYS A 166 -17.16 -8.51 19.41
C LYS A 166 -18.52 -8.53 20.11
N LYS A 167 -19.23 -9.66 20.11
CA LYS A 167 -20.51 -9.81 20.83
C LYS A 167 -20.36 -9.71 22.36
N ALA A 168 -19.26 -10.22 22.90
CA ALA A 168 -19.01 -10.16 24.35
C ALA A 168 -18.73 -8.73 24.83
N VAL A 169 -18.00 -7.94 24.03
CA VAL A 169 -17.59 -6.57 24.39
C VAL A 169 -18.61 -5.51 23.93
N ASP A 170 -19.30 -5.76 22.81
CA ASP A 170 -20.25 -4.84 22.19
C ASP A 170 -21.49 -5.56 21.64
N PRO A 171 -22.36 -6.05 22.53
CA PRO A 171 -23.54 -6.82 22.14
C PRO A 171 -24.54 -6.04 21.28
N ASN A 172 -24.50 -4.70 21.33
CA ASN A 172 -25.39 -3.81 20.56
C ASN A 172 -24.74 -3.28 19.26
N ASN A 173 -23.51 -3.70 18.95
CA ASN A 173 -22.75 -3.30 17.77
C ASN A 173 -22.62 -1.77 17.56
N ILE A 174 -22.44 -1.00 18.64
CA ILE A 174 -22.31 0.47 18.55
C ILE A 174 -20.89 0.92 18.17
N MET A 175 -19.88 0.09 18.41
CA MET A 175 -18.46 0.40 18.18
C MET A 175 -18.00 -0.08 16.80
N ASN A 176 -17.91 0.84 15.84
CA ASN A 176 -17.43 0.59 14.47
C ASN A 176 -18.16 -0.58 13.76
N PRO A 177 -19.49 -0.49 13.55
CA PRO A 177 -20.27 -1.54 12.89
C PRO A 177 -19.76 -1.81 11.47
N GLY A 178 -19.76 -3.09 11.06
CA GLY A 178 -19.43 -3.53 9.70
C GLY A 178 -17.95 -3.84 9.47
N ASN A 179 -17.04 -3.40 10.36
CA ASN A 179 -15.64 -3.78 10.24
C ASN A 179 -15.48 -5.32 10.30
N PHE A 180 -14.71 -5.87 9.36
CA PHE A 180 -14.50 -7.32 9.21
C PHE A 180 -15.77 -8.14 8.90
N GLY A 181 -16.88 -7.49 8.50
CA GLY A 181 -18.11 -8.15 8.07
C GLY A 181 -19.06 -8.55 9.21
N PHE A 182 -18.98 -7.90 10.37
CA PHE A 182 -19.88 -8.12 11.51
C PHE A 182 -20.27 -6.83 12.26
#